data_AF-A0A3R8TIA4-F1
#
_entry.id   AF-A0A3R8TIA4-F1
#
_cell.length_a   1.000
_cell.length_b   1.000
_cell.length_c   1.000
_cell.angle_alpha   90.00
_cell.angle_beta   90.00
_cell.angle_gamma   90.00
#
_symmetry.space_group_name_H-M   'P 1'
#
loop_
_entity.id
_entity.type
_entity.pdbx_description
1 polymer ?
#
loop_
_entity_poly.entity_id
_entity_poly.type
_entity_poly.pdbx_seq_one_letter_code
_entity_poly.pdbx_strand_id
1 'polypeptide(L)'
;MYIQNSAYSPVYSSRKQIGDASNNTIEGQGFANPVAKSSETNSFMAAAKAVQEKASNNPQSIYLVKHFEQAEKIAHESLVSSSHKVGSREYNIEMYREMMTNIVEMPIEVEIAPEEMNQALLFNHLGLDFKEYKTISVRSELFSMLEQKVDQDSTLLKSDKAKLTAIIADMQDRLEAAQAALLEGEDVAERLRDSKKAIYDSYEQLKLGKVSQRDLLAAL
;
A
#
# COMPACT_ATOMS: atom_id res chain seq x y z
N MET A 1 -28.47 -30.90 34.85
CA MET A 1 -28.38 -31.69 33.60
C MET A 1 -27.17 -31.18 32.82
N TYR A 2 -26.22 -32.05 32.55
CA TYR A 2 -24.95 -31.79 31.85
C TYR A 2 -25.00 -32.43 30.46
N ILE A 3 -24.58 -31.71 29.41
CA ILE A 3 -23.96 -32.21 28.16
C ILE A 3 -23.07 -31.06 27.63
N GLN A 4 -21.76 -31.04 27.93
CA GLN A 4 -20.59 -31.55 27.19
C GLN A 4 -19.91 -30.51 26.29
N ASN A 5 -18.77 -30.00 26.77
CA ASN A 5 -17.73 -29.37 25.96
C ASN A 5 -16.87 -30.48 25.32
N SER A 6 -16.71 -30.42 23.99
CA SER A 6 -15.80 -31.31 23.26
C SER A 6 -14.44 -30.63 23.11
N ALA A 7 -13.41 -31.29 23.64
CA ALA A 7 -12.01 -30.97 23.44
C ALA A 7 -11.53 -31.46 22.07
N TYR A 8 -10.88 -30.61 21.28
CA TYR A 8 -10.15 -31.04 20.10
C TYR A 8 -8.79 -31.62 20.53
N SER A 9 -8.60 -32.91 20.27
CA SER A 9 -7.29 -33.58 20.33
C SER A 9 -6.59 -33.49 18.96
N PRO A 10 -5.27 -33.29 18.91
CA PRO A 10 -4.49 -33.39 17.69
C PRO A 10 -4.17 -34.86 17.36
N VAL A 11 -4.38 -35.26 16.11
CA VAL A 11 -4.04 -36.60 15.61
C VAL A 11 -2.54 -36.69 15.31
N TYR A 12 -1.92 -37.73 15.85
CA TYR A 12 -0.53 -38.13 15.73
C TYR A 12 -0.25 -38.90 14.41
N SER A 13 0.98 -38.70 13.90
CA SER A 13 1.86 -39.67 13.20
C SER A 13 1.51 -40.10 11.75
N SER A 14 2.46 -40.38 10.84
CA SER A 14 3.74 -41.06 11.06
C SER A 14 4.79 -40.74 9.97
N ARG A 15 6.03 -40.71 10.48
CA ARG A 15 7.33 -40.84 9.84
C ARG A 15 7.42 -42.09 8.93
N LYS A 16 8.02 -41.95 7.74
CA LYS A 16 8.80 -43.02 7.10
C LYS A 16 10.16 -42.46 6.69
N GLN A 17 11.19 -42.95 7.37
CA GLN A 17 12.58 -42.94 6.92
C GLN A 17 12.76 -44.05 5.90
N ILE A 18 13.42 -43.76 4.78
CA ILE A 18 14.30 -44.71 4.09
C ILE A 18 15.49 -43.87 3.63
N GLY A 19 16.67 -44.17 4.16
CA GLY A 19 17.94 -43.72 3.59
C GLY A 19 18.44 -44.72 2.57
N ASP A 20 19.31 -44.27 1.68
CA ASP A 20 20.47 -45.04 1.26
C ASP A 20 21.54 -44.09 0.69
N ALA A 21 22.77 -44.36 1.10
CA ALA A 21 23.97 -43.65 0.71
C ALA A 21 24.64 -44.35 -0.48
N SER A 22 25.24 -43.58 -1.38
CA SER A 22 26.40 -44.05 -2.15
C SER A 22 27.20 -42.88 -2.73
N ASN A 23 28.46 -42.79 -2.32
CA ASN A 23 29.52 -41.96 -2.89
C ASN A 23 29.92 -42.46 -4.29
N ASN A 24 30.38 -41.55 -5.17
CA ASN A 24 31.61 -41.76 -5.92
C ASN A 24 32.16 -40.46 -6.53
N THR A 25 33.46 -40.26 -6.30
CA THR A 25 34.39 -39.27 -6.86
C THR A 25 34.72 -39.60 -8.33
N ILE A 26 35.10 -38.61 -9.15
CA ILE A 26 36.29 -38.62 -10.04
C ILE A 26 36.53 -37.22 -10.63
N GLU A 27 37.83 -36.94 -10.78
CA GLU A 27 38.56 -35.70 -11.05
C GLU A 27 38.51 -35.19 -12.51
N GLY A 28 38.97 -33.95 -12.74
CA GLY A 28 39.91 -33.69 -13.85
C GLY A 28 39.63 -32.55 -14.85
N GLN A 29 40.31 -31.42 -14.62
CA GLN A 29 41.01 -30.54 -15.60
C GLN A 29 40.26 -29.76 -16.71
N GLY A 30 40.58 -28.46 -16.83
CA GLY A 30 40.70 -27.80 -18.14
C GLY A 30 40.29 -26.33 -18.27
N PHE A 31 41.24 -25.42 -18.05
CA PHE A 31 41.46 -24.10 -18.67
C PHE A 31 40.30 -23.30 -19.32
N ALA A 32 40.14 -22.05 -18.84
CA ALA A 32 40.30 -20.80 -19.60
C ALA A 32 39.24 -19.74 -19.23
N ASN A 33 39.69 -18.60 -18.68
CA ASN A 33 38.95 -17.35 -18.77
C ASN A 33 38.84 -16.94 -20.25
N PRO A 34 37.71 -16.33 -20.62
CA PRO A 34 37.84 -14.97 -21.13
C PRO A 34 36.92 -14.01 -20.40
N VAL A 35 37.49 -12.85 -20.11
CA VAL A 35 36.82 -11.61 -19.75
C VAL A 35 35.62 -11.38 -20.67
N ALA A 36 34.42 -11.38 -20.10
CA ALA A 36 33.26 -10.71 -20.68
C ALA A 36 32.75 -9.71 -19.64
N LYS A 37 33.08 -8.44 -19.88
CA LYS A 37 32.39 -7.29 -19.31
C LYS A 37 30.89 -7.44 -19.59
N SER A 38 30.10 -7.82 -18.60
CA SER A 38 28.69 -7.44 -18.57
C SER A 38 28.59 -6.30 -17.57
N SER A 39 28.49 -5.07 -18.10
CA SER A 39 28.00 -3.94 -17.33
C SER A 39 26.67 -4.34 -16.70
N GLU A 40 26.67 -4.52 -15.39
CA GLU A 40 25.49 -4.62 -14.55
C GLU A 40 24.68 -3.33 -14.69
N THR A 41 23.81 -3.31 -15.70
CA THR A 41 22.65 -2.43 -15.72
C THR A 41 21.41 -3.29 -15.81
N ASN A 42 21.29 -4.27 -14.91
CA ASN A 42 19.99 -4.78 -14.49
C ASN A 42 19.40 -3.74 -13.52
N SER A 43 19.17 -2.55 -14.07
CA SER A 43 18.66 -1.38 -13.37
C SER A 43 17.27 -1.71 -12.87
N PHE A 44 16.97 -1.28 -11.64
CA PHE A 44 15.65 -1.29 -10.99
C PHE A 44 14.45 -1.08 -11.94
N MET A 45 14.65 -0.33 -13.03
CA MET A 45 13.72 -0.19 -14.16
C MET A 45 13.22 -1.51 -14.77
N ALA A 46 14.09 -2.52 -14.95
CA ALA A 46 13.69 -3.84 -15.45
C ALA A 46 12.86 -4.62 -14.43
N ALA A 47 13.14 -4.44 -13.13
CA ALA A 47 12.37 -5.05 -12.05
C ALA A 47 11.00 -4.36 -11.88
N ALA A 48 10.95 -3.03 -11.92
CA ALA A 48 9.71 -2.26 -11.91
C ALA A 48 8.84 -2.58 -13.15
N LYS A 49 9.46 -2.68 -14.33
CA LYS A 49 8.77 -3.08 -15.55
C LYS A 49 8.29 -4.53 -15.51
N ALA A 50 9.04 -5.47 -14.92
CA ALA A 50 8.60 -6.86 -14.77
C ALA A 50 7.48 -7.05 -13.71
N VAL A 51 7.46 -6.21 -12.67
CA VAL A 51 6.35 -6.14 -11.70
C VAL A 51 5.10 -5.55 -12.37
N GLN A 52 5.27 -4.52 -13.21
CA GLN A 52 4.20 -3.91 -13.99
C GLN A 52 3.68 -4.83 -15.12
N GLU A 53 4.55 -5.55 -15.83
CA GLU A 53 4.19 -6.50 -16.89
C GLU A 53 3.51 -7.77 -16.33
N LYS A 54 3.84 -8.22 -15.10
CA LYS A 54 3.12 -9.32 -14.44
C LYS A 54 1.74 -8.90 -13.89
N ALA A 55 1.52 -7.61 -13.62
CA ALA A 55 0.24 -7.06 -13.19
C ALA A 55 -0.68 -6.64 -14.37
N SER A 56 -0.14 -6.57 -15.60
CA SER A 56 -0.79 -5.95 -16.78
C SER A 56 -2.08 -6.62 -17.28
N ASN A 57 -2.49 -7.76 -16.72
CA ASN A 57 -3.73 -8.45 -17.11
C ASN A 57 -4.80 -8.51 -16.00
N ASN A 58 -4.60 -7.86 -14.85
CA ASN A 58 -5.66 -7.72 -13.86
C ASN A 58 -6.42 -6.39 -14.09
N PRO A 59 -7.71 -6.42 -14.52
CA PRO A 59 -8.50 -5.20 -14.72
C PRO A 59 -8.58 -4.32 -13.46
N GLN A 60 -8.53 -4.92 -12.26
CA GLN A 60 -8.48 -4.18 -10.99
C GLN A 60 -7.16 -3.40 -10.85
N SER A 61 -6.04 -3.95 -11.31
CA SER A 61 -4.74 -3.24 -11.27
C SER A 61 -4.72 -2.03 -12.20
N ILE A 62 -5.33 -2.11 -13.38
CA ILE A 62 -5.41 -0.98 -14.33
C ILE A 62 -6.28 0.13 -13.75
N TYR A 63 -7.40 -0.25 -13.14
CA TYR A 63 -8.33 0.67 -12.49
C TYR A 63 -7.67 1.44 -11.34
N LEU A 64 -6.98 0.75 -10.43
CA LEU A 64 -6.25 1.38 -9.32
C LEU A 64 -5.18 2.35 -9.81
N VAL A 65 -4.39 1.93 -10.80
CA VAL A 65 -3.33 2.78 -11.38
C VAL A 65 -3.92 4.07 -11.94
N LYS A 66 -5.03 4.00 -12.67
CA LYS A 66 -5.70 5.20 -13.22
C LYS A 66 -6.10 6.18 -12.11
N HIS A 67 -6.72 5.70 -11.03
CA HIS A 67 -7.12 6.55 -9.92
C HIS A 67 -5.92 7.11 -9.14
N PHE A 68 -4.88 6.31 -8.98
CA PHE A 68 -3.64 6.75 -8.35
C PHE A 68 -2.94 7.87 -9.15
N GLU A 69 -2.81 7.69 -10.47
CA GLU A 69 -2.28 8.70 -11.39
C GLU A 69 -3.13 9.98 -11.39
N GLN A 70 -4.45 9.85 -11.29
CA GLN A 70 -5.35 11.00 -11.18
C GLN A 70 -5.10 11.77 -9.88
N ALA A 71 -4.96 11.08 -8.74
CA ALA A 71 -4.64 11.72 -7.46
C ALA A 71 -3.28 12.45 -7.50
N GLU A 72 -2.27 11.83 -8.13
CA GLU A 72 -0.95 12.43 -8.35
C GLU A 72 -1.03 13.67 -9.24
N LYS A 73 -1.80 13.61 -10.33
CA LYS A 73 -1.99 14.73 -11.24
C LYS A 73 -2.64 15.92 -10.53
N ILE A 74 -3.73 15.69 -9.80
CA ILE A 74 -4.44 16.75 -9.07
C ILE A 74 -3.52 17.36 -8.01
N ALA A 75 -2.76 16.52 -7.30
CA ALA A 75 -1.78 16.99 -6.32
C ALA A 75 -0.71 17.88 -6.99
N HIS A 76 -0.15 17.44 -8.12
CA HIS A 76 0.82 18.22 -8.88
C HIS A 76 0.26 19.57 -9.30
N GLU A 77 -0.95 19.59 -9.88
CA GLU A 77 -1.65 20.79 -10.34
C GLU A 77 -1.90 21.79 -9.19
N SER A 78 -2.27 21.30 -8.00
CA SER A 78 -2.46 22.14 -6.82
C SER A 78 -1.18 22.85 -6.35
N LEU A 79 -0.01 22.26 -6.65
CA LEU A 79 1.30 22.75 -6.23
C LEU A 79 2.06 23.51 -7.33
N VAL A 80 1.48 23.68 -8.53
CA VAL A 80 2.11 24.45 -9.63
C VAL A 80 2.43 25.88 -9.21
N SER A 81 1.65 26.46 -8.29
CA SER A 81 1.89 27.80 -7.74
C SER A 81 2.77 27.83 -6.48
N SER A 82 3.27 26.68 -6.03
CA SER A 82 4.12 26.60 -4.84
C SER A 82 5.50 27.23 -5.09
N SER A 83 6.14 27.72 -4.03
CA SER A 83 7.52 28.26 -4.11
C SER A 83 8.58 27.15 -4.14
N HIS A 84 8.17 25.89 -3.95
CA HIS A 84 9.06 24.74 -3.91
C HIS A 84 9.37 24.25 -5.32
N LYS A 85 10.64 23.95 -5.58
CA LYS A 85 11.06 23.37 -6.86
C LYS A 85 10.46 21.97 -7.00
N VAL A 86 9.86 21.67 -8.15
CA VAL A 86 9.36 20.32 -8.46
C VAL A 86 10.46 19.28 -8.26
N GLY A 87 10.14 18.22 -7.52
CA GLY A 87 11.08 17.14 -7.15
C GLY A 87 12.06 17.49 -6.02
N SER A 88 11.91 18.65 -5.37
CA SER A 88 12.57 18.91 -4.08
C SER A 88 11.91 18.13 -2.94
N ARG A 89 12.63 17.93 -1.85
CA ARG A 89 12.12 17.28 -0.65
C ARG A 89 10.85 17.96 -0.13
N GLU A 90 10.86 19.28 -0.01
CA GLU A 90 9.72 20.06 0.48
C GLU A 90 8.52 19.94 -0.46
N TYR A 91 8.77 19.99 -1.77
CA TYR A 91 7.73 19.76 -2.79
C TYR A 91 7.12 18.36 -2.65
N ASN A 92 7.94 17.31 -2.54
CA ASN A 92 7.45 15.93 -2.46
C ASN A 92 6.65 15.68 -1.17
N ILE A 93 7.08 16.24 -0.04
CA ILE A 93 6.32 16.16 1.22
C ILE A 93 4.92 16.77 1.05
N GLU A 94 4.82 17.94 0.43
CA GLU A 94 3.54 18.60 0.19
C GLU A 94 2.71 17.85 -0.84
N MET A 95 3.34 17.33 -1.90
CA MET A 95 2.70 16.50 -2.91
C MET A 95 2.07 15.25 -2.29
N TYR A 96 2.77 14.54 -1.41
CA TYR A 96 2.21 13.35 -0.77
C TYR A 96 1.02 13.67 0.13
N ARG A 97 1.06 14.80 0.85
CA ARG A 97 -0.10 15.26 1.64
C ARG A 97 -1.30 15.60 0.76
N GLU A 98 -1.09 16.27 -0.36
CA GLU A 98 -2.16 16.53 -1.34
C GLU A 98 -2.67 15.21 -1.96
N MET A 99 -1.80 14.25 -2.25
CA MET A 99 -2.24 12.91 -2.70
C MET A 99 -3.11 12.19 -1.68
N MET A 100 -2.74 12.19 -0.39
CA MET A 100 -3.57 11.61 0.68
C MET A 100 -4.97 12.25 0.70
N THR A 101 -5.01 13.59 0.58
CA THR A 101 -6.26 14.36 0.55
C THR A 101 -7.10 13.98 -0.68
N ASN A 102 -6.48 13.92 -1.85
CA ASN A 102 -7.15 13.59 -3.11
C ASN A 102 -7.68 12.15 -3.13
N ILE A 103 -6.97 11.18 -2.54
CA ILE A 103 -7.46 9.80 -2.44
C ILE A 103 -8.77 9.72 -1.66
N VAL A 104 -8.91 10.51 -0.59
CA VAL A 104 -10.15 10.56 0.20
C VAL A 104 -11.27 11.28 -0.56
N GLU A 105 -10.96 12.36 -1.28
CA GLU A 105 -11.96 13.28 -1.83
C GLU A 105 -12.42 12.96 -3.25
N MET A 106 -11.55 12.40 -4.08
CA MET A 106 -11.88 12.22 -5.49
C MET A 106 -13.06 11.26 -5.64
N PRO A 107 -13.98 11.53 -6.59
CA PRO A 107 -15.03 10.59 -6.90
C PRO A 107 -14.42 9.33 -7.52
N ILE A 108 -14.79 8.18 -6.97
CA ILE A 108 -14.35 6.86 -7.43
C ILE A 108 -15.61 6.10 -7.86
N GLU A 109 -15.73 5.86 -9.17
CA GLU A 109 -16.84 5.09 -9.71
C GLU A 109 -16.49 3.60 -9.66
N VAL A 110 -17.15 2.86 -8.79
CA VAL A 110 -16.97 1.41 -8.68
C VAL A 110 -18.08 0.66 -9.41
N GLU A 111 -17.68 -0.31 -10.21
CA GLU A 111 -18.57 -1.26 -10.87
C GLU A 111 -18.68 -2.54 -10.04
N ILE A 112 -19.86 -3.17 -10.06
CA ILE A 112 -20.08 -4.48 -9.43
C ILE A 112 -19.79 -5.53 -10.50
N ALA A 113 -18.69 -6.25 -10.33
CA ALA A 113 -18.33 -7.32 -11.25
C ALA A 113 -19.34 -8.49 -11.13
N PRO A 114 -19.53 -9.30 -12.17
CA PRO A 114 -20.46 -10.44 -12.13
C PRO A 114 -20.23 -11.39 -10.94
N GLU A 115 -18.97 -11.60 -10.55
CA GLU A 115 -18.55 -12.41 -9.41
C GLU A 115 -18.91 -11.80 -8.04
N GLU A 116 -19.09 -10.48 -7.97
CA GLU A 116 -19.46 -9.73 -6.77
C GLU A 116 -20.98 -9.60 -6.61
N MET A 117 -21.76 -9.99 -7.61
CA MET A 117 -23.22 -9.80 -7.63
C MET A 117 -23.91 -10.39 -6.39
N ASN A 118 -23.48 -11.58 -5.94
CA ASN A 118 -24.05 -12.21 -4.76
C ASN A 118 -23.77 -11.41 -3.48
N GLN A 119 -22.59 -10.79 -3.37
CA GLN A 119 -22.25 -9.92 -2.24
C GLN A 119 -23.08 -8.64 -2.29
N ALA A 120 -23.21 -8.03 -3.46
CA ALA A 120 -24.04 -6.85 -3.64
C ALA A 120 -25.52 -7.10 -3.28
N LEU A 121 -26.07 -8.27 -3.64
CA LEU A 121 -27.42 -8.68 -3.26
C LEU A 121 -27.56 -8.86 -1.75
N LEU A 122 -26.56 -9.46 -1.09
CA LEU A 122 -26.57 -9.62 0.37
C LEU A 122 -26.55 -8.25 1.07
N PHE A 123 -25.68 -7.34 0.64
CA PHE A 123 -25.64 -5.97 1.14
C PHE A 123 -26.99 -5.28 0.96
N ASN A 124 -27.58 -5.36 -0.24
CA ASN A 124 -28.89 -4.78 -0.50
C ASN A 124 -29.99 -5.35 0.42
N HIS A 125 -29.97 -6.66 0.69
CA HIS A 125 -30.92 -7.29 1.60
C HIS A 125 -30.76 -6.81 3.05
N LEU A 126 -29.54 -6.47 3.45
CA LEU A 126 -29.22 -5.89 4.75
C LEU A 126 -29.43 -4.37 4.80
N GLY A 127 -29.85 -3.73 3.70
CA GLY A 127 -29.98 -2.28 3.60
C GLY A 127 -28.65 -1.52 3.52
N LEU A 128 -27.56 -2.21 3.19
CA LEU A 128 -26.21 -1.68 3.11
C LEU A 128 -25.82 -1.32 1.66
N ASP A 129 -24.97 -0.30 1.50
CA ASP A 129 -24.45 0.10 0.20
C ASP A 129 -23.13 -0.62 -0.13
N PHE A 130 -23.21 -1.62 -1.01
CA PHE A 130 -22.03 -2.35 -1.47
C PHE A 130 -21.05 -1.49 -2.27
N LYS A 131 -21.54 -0.47 -2.99
CA LYS A 131 -20.67 0.42 -3.77
C LYS A 131 -19.87 1.34 -2.86
N GLU A 132 -20.49 1.82 -1.78
CA GLU A 132 -19.75 2.61 -0.78
C GLU A 132 -18.68 1.75 -0.09
N TYR A 133 -19.02 0.51 0.30
CA TYR A 133 -18.04 -0.44 0.86
C TYR A 133 -16.86 -0.68 -0.09
N LYS A 134 -17.14 -0.93 -1.37
CA LYS A 134 -16.11 -1.16 -2.39
C LYS A 134 -15.27 0.10 -2.67
N THR A 135 -15.88 1.28 -2.65
CA THR A 135 -15.16 2.55 -2.77
C THR A 135 -14.16 2.73 -1.63
N ILE A 136 -14.55 2.41 -0.40
CA ILE A 136 -13.65 2.47 0.76
C ILE A 136 -12.50 1.46 0.61
N SER A 137 -12.75 0.24 0.10
CA SER A 137 -11.69 -0.74 -0.21
C SER A 137 -10.69 -0.20 -1.22
N VAL A 138 -11.18 0.41 -2.31
CA VAL A 138 -10.32 1.00 -3.35
C VAL A 138 -9.44 2.10 -2.74
N ARG A 139 -9.99 2.97 -1.88
CA ARG A 139 -9.19 3.99 -1.19
C ARG A 139 -8.07 3.39 -0.34
N SER A 140 -8.34 2.30 0.37
CA SER A 140 -7.33 1.59 1.17
C SER A 140 -6.19 1.02 0.29
N GLU A 141 -6.53 0.46 -0.87
CA GLU A 141 -5.56 -0.01 -1.86
C GLU A 141 -4.71 1.16 -2.41
N LEU A 142 -5.32 2.32 -2.69
CA LEU A 142 -4.60 3.52 -3.13
C LEU A 142 -3.66 4.06 -2.05
N PHE A 143 -4.05 4.03 -0.77
CA PHE A 143 -3.16 4.39 0.33
C PHE A 143 -1.98 3.43 0.46
N SER A 144 -2.19 2.13 0.21
CA SER A 144 -1.11 1.14 0.18
C SER A 144 -0.11 1.43 -0.96
N MET A 145 -0.60 1.83 -2.14
CA MET A 145 0.26 2.28 -3.24
C MET A 145 1.02 3.57 -2.89
N LEU A 146 0.39 4.48 -2.15
CA LEU A 146 1.01 5.73 -1.70
C LEU A 146 2.13 5.48 -0.70
N GLU A 147 1.91 4.56 0.25
CA GLU A 147 2.94 4.14 1.21
C GLU A 147 4.18 3.61 0.50
N GLN A 148 4.00 2.71 -0.47
CA GLN A 148 5.10 2.19 -1.29
C GLN A 148 5.84 3.30 -2.04
N LYS A 149 5.12 4.29 -2.57
CA LYS A 149 5.72 5.44 -3.27
C LYS A 149 6.55 6.31 -2.31
N VAL A 150 6.04 6.59 -1.11
CA VAL A 150 6.77 7.32 -0.05
C VAL A 150 8.03 6.56 0.36
N ASP A 151 7.94 5.26 0.56
CA ASP A 151 9.07 4.42 0.96
C ASP A 151 10.18 4.39 -0.09
N GLN A 152 9.81 4.39 -1.38
CA GLN A 152 10.75 4.37 -2.49
C GLN A 152 11.33 5.75 -2.84
N ASP A 153 10.76 6.83 -2.33
CA ASP A 153 11.22 8.18 -2.67
C ASP A 153 12.60 8.48 -2.07
N SER A 154 13.60 8.64 -2.93
CA SER A 154 14.98 8.93 -2.53
C SER A 154 15.21 10.37 -2.04
N THR A 155 14.27 11.29 -2.29
CA THR A 155 14.38 12.70 -1.90
C THR A 155 14.01 12.93 -0.43
N LEU A 156 13.28 11.99 0.17
CA LEU A 156 12.80 12.06 1.54
C LEU A 156 13.83 11.52 2.53
N LEU A 157 13.93 12.19 3.69
CA LEU A 157 14.69 11.66 4.82
C LEU A 157 13.92 10.51 5.49
N LYS A 158 14.63 9.65 6.23
CA LYS A 158 14.02 8.59 7.02
C LYS A 158 12.93 9.12 7.97
N SER A 159 13.16 10.30 8.57
CA SER A 159 12.18 10.96 9.43
C SER A 159 10.92 11.38 8.69
N ASP A 160 11.04 11.81 7.43
CA ASP A 160 9.89 12.24 6.63
C ASP A 160 9.04 11.05 6.23
N LYS A 161 9.70 9.97 5.78
CA LYS A 161 9.04 8.70 5.47
C LYS A 161 8.27 8.19 6.68
N ALA A 162 8.93 8.05 7.83
CA ALA A 162 8.28 7.59 9.05
C ALA A 162 7.03 8.42 9.42
N LYS A 163 7.10 9.74 9.25
CA LYS A 163 5.97 10.65 9.51
C LYS A 163 4.84 10.49 8.50
N LEU A 164 5.16 10.42 7.21
CA LEU A 164 4.17 10.24 6.14
C LEU A 164 3.51 8.86 6.24
N THR A 165 4.29 7.80 6.46
CA THR A 165 3.78 6.43 6.68
C THR A 165 2.88 6.37 7.91
N ALA A 166 3.21 7.08 9.00
CA ALA A 166 2.33 7.15 10.16
C ALA A 166 0.97 7.81 9.85
N ILE A 167 0.94 8.85 9.02
CA ILE A 167 -0.33 9.45 8.57
C ILE A 167 -1.09 8.48 7.67
N ILE A 168 -0.41 7.80 6.75
CA ILE A 168 -1.05 6.82 5.86
C ILE A 168 -1.66 5.67 6.67
N ALA A 169 -0.95 5.16 7.68
CA ALA A 169 -1.47 4.13 8.58
C ALA A 169 -2.72 4.60 9.35
N ASP A 170 -2.70 5.81 9.93
CA ASP A 170 -3.91 6.37 10.58
C ASP A 170 -5.08 6.49 9.60
N MET A 171 -4.83 6.81 8.32
CA MET A 171 -5.87 6.85 7.31
C MET A 171 -6.41 5.46 6.96
N GLN A 172 -5.55 4.46 6.84
CA GLN A 172 -5.97 3.08 6.61
C GLN A 172 -6.82 2.56 7.78
N ASP A 173 -6.42 2.82 9.02
CA ASP A 173 -7.19 2.46 10.22
C ASP A 173 -8.58 3.12 10.22
N ARG A 174 -8.67 4.39 9.81
CA ARG A 174 -9.95 5.10 9.68
C ARG A 174 -10.83 4.52 8.58
N LEU A 175 -10.26 4.15 7.44
CA LEU A 175 -11.00 3.49 6.37
C LEU A 175 -11.51 2.12 6.80
N GLU A 176 -10.70 1.33 7.51
CA GLU A 176 -11.12 0.05 8.09
C GLU A 176 -12.27 0.24 9.09
N ALA A 177 -12.15 1.22 9.99
CA ALA A 177 -13.21 1.57 10.92
C ALA A 177 -14.49 2.05 10.23
N ALA A 178 -14.37 2.74 9.08
CA ALA A 178 -15.51 3.12 8.27
C ALA A 178 -16.15 1.88 7.60
N GLN A 179 -15.37 0.94 7.08
CA GLN A 179 -15.92 -0.32 6.54
C GLN A 179 -16.67 -1.12 7.61
N ALA A 180 -16.10 -1.24 8.80
CA ALA A 180 -16.74 -1.93 9.91
C ALA A 180 -18.08 -1.26 10.29
N ALA A 181 -18.09 0.07 10.41
CA ALA A 181 -19.31 0.82 10.70
C ALA A 181 -20.39 0.68 9.62
N LEU A 182 -19.99 0.64 8.34
CA LEU A 182 -20.91 0.38 7.23
C LEU A 182 -21.53 -1.01 7.35
N LEU A 183 -20.74 -2.03 7.72
CA LEU A 183 -21.26 -3.39 7.94
C LEU A 183 -22.20 -3.48 9.16
N GLU A 184 -22.07 -2.57 10.11
CA GLU A 184 -23.00 -2.41 11.25
C GLU A 184 -24.25 -1.59 10.89
N GLY A 185 -24.31 -1.02 9.69
CA GLY A 185 -25.43 -0.22 9.19
C GLY A 185 -25.38 1.26 9.56
N GLU A 186 -24.22 1.77 9.98
CA GLU A 186 -24.03 3.19 10.27
C GLU A 186 -23.77 4.02 8.98
N ASP A 187 -24.14 5.31 9.03
CA ASP A 187 -23.70 6.28 8.03
C ASP A 187 -22.23 6.65 8.27
N VAL A 188 -21.40 6.46 7.25
CA VAL A 188 -19.95 6.67 7.30
C VAL A 188 -19.52 8.02 6.70
N ALA A 189 -20.45 8.80 6.15
CA ALA A 189 -20.14 10.05 5.47
C ALA A 189 -19.43 11.06 6.38
N GLU A 190 -19.83 11.14 7.66
CA GLU A 190 -19.17 12.01 8.64
C GLU A 190 -17.75 11.53 8.96
N ARG A 191 -17.55 10.22 9.17
CA ARG A 191 -16.23 9.62 9.41
C ARG A 191 -15.25 9.85 8.26
N LEU A 192 -15.74 9.78 7.02
CA LEU A 192 -14.94 10.07 5.83
C LEU A 192 -14.58 11.55 5.73
N ARG A 193 -15.49 12.47 6.09
CA ARG A 193 -15.18 13.92 6.18
C ARG A 193 -14.14 14.21 7.26
N ASP A 194 -14.24 13.56 8.42
CA ASP A 194 -13.29 13.72 9.52
C ASP A 194 -11.88 13.25 9.14
N SER A 195 -11.78 12.25 8.27
CA SER A 195 -10.50 11.75 7.76
C SER A 195 -9.73 12.83 6.99
N LYS A 196 -10.40 13.66 6.18
CA LYS A 196 -9.79 14.83 5.54
C LYS A 196 -9.19 15.77 6.59
N LYS A 197 -9.98 16.16 7.58
CA LYS A 197 -9.53 17.09 8.63
C LYS A 197 -8.32 16.52 9.39
N ALA A 198 -8.33 15.22 9.66
CA ALA A 198 -7.23 14.53 10.32
C ALA A 198 -5.92 14.54 9.51
N ILE A 199 -5.97 14.43 8.18
CA ILE A 199 -4.77 14.58 7.32
C ILE A 199 -4.15 15.96 7.50
N TYR A 200 -4.98 17.01 7.41
CA TYR A 200 -4.52 18.40 7.58
C TYR A 200 -3.92 18.63 8.97
N ASP A 201 -4.65 18.23 10.02
CA ASP A 201 -4.22 18.41 11.41
C ASP A 201 -2.91 17.65 11.70
N SER A 202 -2.81 16.41 11.23
CA SER A 202 -1.60 15.59 11.41
C SER A 202 -0.41 16.19 10.67
N TYR A 203 -0.62 16.65 9.43
CA TYR A 203 0.44 17.29 8.65
C TYR A 203 0.93 18.61 9.27
N GLU A 204 0.03 19.45 9.78
CA GLU A 204 0.42 20.71 10.43
C GLU A 204 1.15 20.46 11.76
N GLN A 205 0.81 19.40 12.49
CA GLN A 205 1.61 18.95 13.64
C GLN A 205 3.03 18.52 13.24
N LEU A 206 3.21 17.95 12.04
CA LEU A 206 4.53 17.59 11.53
C LEU A 206 5.38 18.80 11.11
N LYS A 207 4.75 19.89 10.65
CA LYS A 207 5.41 21.17 10.29
C LYS A 207 5.99 21.91 11.50
N LEU A 208 5.53 21.62 12.72
CA LEU A 208 5.93 22.34 13.95
C LEU A 208 7.28 21.93 14.54
N GLY A 209 7.97 20.93 13.96
CA GLY A 209 9.35 20.63 14.33
C GLY A 209 10.33 21.29 13.36
N LYS A 210 10.91 22.44 13.71
CA LYS A 210 12.27 22.74 13.24
C LYS A 210 13.09 21.51 13.61
N VAL A 211 13.52 20.71 12.63
CA VAL A 211 14.37 19.54 12.85
C VAL A 211 15.49 19.98 13.79
N SER A 212 15.49 19.47 15.02
CA SER A 212 16.48 19.94 15.98
C SER A 212 17.84 19.43 15.50
N GLN A 213 18.92 20.20 15.72
CA GLN A 213 20.28 19.77 15.37
C GLN A 213 20.62 18.36 15.90
N ARG A 214 19.93 17.87 16.94
CA ARG A 214 20.10 16.49 17.44
C ARG A 214 19.61 15.43 16.46
N ASP A 215 18.52 15.66 15.75
CA ASP A 215 17.97 14.67 14.81
C ASP A 215 18.84 14.56 13.55
N LEU A 216 19.51 15.67 13.18
CA LEU A 216 20.52 15.69 12.11
C LEU A 216 21.81 14.96 12.48
N LEU A 217 22.15 14.92 13.77
CA LEU A 217 23.35 14.26 14.28
C LEU A 217 23.14 12.76 14.56
N ALA A 218 21.90 12.32 14.76
CA ALA A 218 21.56 10.91 14.98
C ALA A 218 21.47 10.08 13.68
N ALA A 219 21.56 10.74 12.51
CA ALA A 219 21.45 10.12 11.18
C ALA A 219 22.80 9.96 10.45
N LEU A 220 23.93 10.32 11.10
CA LEU A 220 25.31 10.03 10.67
C LEU A 220 25.85 8.81 11.41
#